data_AF-A0A8J7JK45-F1
#
_entry.id   AF-A0A8J7JK45-F1
#
_cell.length_a   1.000
_cell.length_b   1.000
_cell.length_c   1.000
_cell.angle_alpha   90.00
_cell.angle_beta   90.00
_cell.angle_gamma   90.00
#
_symmetry.space_group_name_H-M   'P 1'
#
loop_
_entity.id
_entity.type
_entity.pdbx_description
1 polymer ?
#
loop_
_entity_poly.entity_id
_entity_poly.type
_entity_poly.pdbx_seq_one_letter_code
_entity_poly.pdbx_strand_id
1 'polypeptide(L)'
;MASDIKLNDSSVILEGNVGVGTNNPARPLHVEGNEIHSGGAGAGFSFSDRNNSVFVNNPSSTKGERWVWYATEKTARLWCGVDHIQVRPNVNEQNQPGTVVISGDLTVGNNLTVNGEIQGELRFLTGVSDKAPDGSDIRLATMVADTLSVSNSGSLSRRRHFALHSDIDIPNNKELLVINYQGNYKSGVKIEGNVQVTGTLTQASSIALKENIAELSGQEAMTTLQGLNAVKYNYKADQQKEQRIGFIAEEVPDLVANSERDRLSPMDLIAVLTKALQEQQITISELVAEMNTLKQQNGAHQS
;
A
#
# COMPACT_ATOMS: atom_id res chain seq x y z
N MET A 1 -1.98 -76.57 13.95
CA MET A 1 -1.97 -75.14 13.57
C MET A 1 -1.73 -75.10 12.07
N ALA A 2 -2.54 -74.37 11.30
CA ALA A 2 -2.22 -74.14 9.89
C ALA A 2 -0.85 -73.45 9.82
N SER A 3 0.00 -73.82 8.87
CA SER A 3 1.30 -73.17 8.73
C SER A 3 1.10 -71.77 8.15
N ASP A 4 1.48 -70.73 8.90
CA ASP A 4 1.45 -69.33 8.46
C ASP A 4 2.39 -69.05 7.27
N ILE A 5 3.10 -70.07 6.80
CA ILE A 5 4.02 -70.05 5.67
C ILE A 5 3.49 -70.99 4.59
N LYS A 6 3.21 -70.45 3.41
CA LYS A 6 2.94 -71.18 2.17
C LYS A 6 4.10 -70.96 1.22
N LEU A 7 4.64 -72.03 0.65
CA LEU A 7 5.70 -71.98 -0.36
C LEU A 7 5.07 -72.27 -1.73
N ASN A 8 5.39 -71.47 -2.74
CA ASN A 8 5.25 -71.87 -4.13
C ASN A 8 6.63 -71.82 -4.80
N ASP A 9 6.74 -72.28 -6.06
CA ASP A 9 8.02 -72.40 -6.77
C ASP A 9 8.75 -71.05 -6.99
N SER A 10 8.16 -69.91 -6.63
CA SER A 10 8.72 -68.58 -6.87
C SER A 10 8.48 -67.56 -5.73
N SER A 11 7.78 -67.92 -4.65
CA SER A 11 7.49 -67.02 -3.53
C SER A 11 7.20 -67.74 -2.21
N VAL A 12 7.46 -67.02 -1.12
CA VAL A 12 7.06 -67.38 0.24
C VAL A 12 5.89 -66.47 0.61
N ILE A 13 4.72 -67.05 0.85
CA ILE A 13 3.51 -66.34 1.27
C ILE A 13 3.37 -66.51 2.78
N LEU A 14 3.38 -65.40 3.51
CA LEU A 14 3.14 -65.36 4.94
C LEU A 14 1.72 -64.84 5.20
N GLU A 15 0.87 -65.64 5.85
CA GLU A 15 -0.54 -65.26 6.12
C GLU A 15 -0.70 -64.39 7.38
N GLY A 16 0.38 -64.23 8.16
CA GLY A 16 0.44 -63.43 9.38
C GLY A 16 1.35 -62.19 9.27
N ASN A 17 1.58 -61.53 10.42
CA ASN A 17 2.48 -60.39 10.50
C ASN A 17 3.95 -60.85 10.34
N VAL A 18 4.70 -60.16 9.49
CA VAL A 18 6.13 -60.42 9.28
C VAL A 18 6.95 -59.42 10.08
N GLY A 19 7.70 -59.90 11.08
CA GLY A 19 8.63 -59.10 11.85
C GLY A 19 10.06 -59.33 11.40
N VAL A 20 10.76 -58.27 10.98
CA VAL A 20 12.21 -58.31 10.74
C VAL A 20 12.88 -57.47 11.82
N GLY A 21 13.60 -58.13 12.74
CA GLY A 21 14.21 -57.47 13.91
C GLY A 21 13.29 -57.25 15.12
N THR A 22 12.11 -57.89 15.16
CA THR A 22 11.19 -57.90 16.31
C THR A 22 10.51 -59.26 16.45
N ASN A 23 10.22 -59.69 17.69
CA ASN A 23 9.47 -60.91 17.99
C ASN A 23 7.95 -60.67 18.11
N ASN A 24 7.49 -59.41 18.07
CA ASN A 24 6.08 -59.03 18.24
C ASN A 24 5.64 -58.01 17.15
N PRO A 25 5.55 -58.41 15.88
CA PRO A 25 5.15 -57.50 14.81
C PRO A 25 3.66 -57.12 14.92
N ALA A 26 3.36 -55.82 14.90
CA ALA A 26 2.01 -55.29 15.13
C ALA A 26 1.14 -55.14 13.86
N ARG A 27 1.73 -55.18 12.65
CA ARG A 27 1.04 -55.02 11.36
C ARG A 27 1.69 -55.90 10.28
N PRO A 28 0.94 -56.33 9.25
CA PRO A 28 1.50 -57.11 8.14
C PRO A 28 2.35 -56.23 7.23
N LEU A 29 3.42 -56.80 6.66
CA LEU A 29 4.23 -56.19 5.61
C LEU A 29 3.72 -56.71 4.26
N HIS A 30 3.39 -55.81 3.34
CA HIS A 30 3.04 -56.15 1.97
C HIS A 30 4.08 -55.56 1.01
N VAL A 31 4.69 -56.42 0.20
CA VAL A 31 5.66 -56.07 -0.84
C VAL A 31 5.08 -56.57 -2.16
N GLU A 32 4.91 -55.70 -3.15
CA GLU A 32 4.30 -56.04 -4.44
C GLU A 32 5.24 -55.63 -5.59
N GLY A 33 5.87 -56.62 -6.23
CA GLY A 33 6.70 -56.42 -7.43
C GLY A 33 7.84 -55.42 -7.24
N ASN A 34 7.60 -54.17 -7.65
CA ASN A 34 8.59 -53.08 -7.73
C ASN A 34 8.55 -52.10 -6.55
N GLU A 35 7.55 -52.17 -5.65
CA GLU A 35 7.41 -51.23 -4.53
C GLU A 35 6.83 -51.88 -3.25
N ILE A 36 6.97 -51.19 -2.12
CA ILE A 36 6.26 -51.54 -0.89
C ILE A 36 4.87 -50.91 -0.99
N HIS A 37 3.85 -51.74 -1.25
CA HIS A 37 2.48 -51.28 -1.42
C HIS A 37 1.67 -51.42 -0.12
N SER A 38 1.22 -50.28 0.43
CA SER A 38 0.27 -50.28 1.54
C SER A 38 -1.13 -49.91 1.03
N GLY A 39 -2.05 -50.88 1.04
CA GLY A 39 -3.45 -50.72 0.61
C GLY A 39 -4.48 -51.02 1.71
N GLY A 40 -5.76 -50.78 1.43
CA GLY A 40 -6.87 -51.03 2.35
C GLY A 40 -7.11 -49.93 3.40
N ALA A 41 -8.06 -50.16 4.31
CA ALA A 41 -8.55 -49.15 5.27
C ALA A 41 -7.48 -48.64 6.27
N GLY A 42 -6.37 -49.36 6.43
CA GLY A 42 -5.25 -48.99 7.29
C GLY A 42 -3.98 -48.61 6.51
N ALA A 43 -4.09 -48.34 5.21
CA ALA A 43 -2.97 -48.01 4.35
C ALA A 43 -2.19 -46.78 4.85
N GLY A 44 -0.87 -46.88 4.86
CA GLY A 44 0.01 -45.76 5.13
C GLY A 44 1.41 -46.17 5.58
N PHE A 45 2.33 -45.22 5.54
CA PHE A 45 3.67 -45.36 6.08
C PHE A 45 3.75 -44.61 7.40
N SER A 46 4.03 -45.30 8.51
CA SER A 46 4.09 -44.67 9.83
C SER A 46 5.43 -44.77 10.50
N PHE A 47 5.81 -43.71 11.20
CA PHE A 47 7.05 -43.60 11.96
C PHE A 47 6.78 -42.95 13.31
N SER A 48 7.46 -43.43 14.35
CA SER A 48 7.35 -42.90 15.70
C SER A 48 8.36 -41.78 15.92
N ASP A 49 8.08 -40.91 16.90
CA ASP A 49 9.13 -40.09 17.49
C ASP A 49 10.25 -41.01 18.02
N ARG A 50 11.51 -40.70 17.68
CA ARG A 50 12.68 -41.48 18.11
C ARG A 50 12.89 -41.43 19.62
N ASN A 51 12.39 -40.38 20.28
CA ASN A 51 12.46 -40.25 21.74
C ASN A 51 11.37 -41.05 22.45
N ASN A 52 10.39 -41.58 21.71
CA ASN A 52 9.35 -42.42 22.26
C ASN A 52 9.71 -43.90 22.10
N SER A 53 9.98 -44.58 23.21
CA SER A 53 10.35 -46.00 23.23
C SER A 53 9.16 -46.96 23.16
N VAL A 54 7.93 -46.43 23.16
CA VAL A 54 6.69 -47.22 23.14
C VAL A 54 5.93 -46.96 21.84
N PHE A 55 5.42 -48.03 21.23
CA PHE A 55 4.54 -47.91 20.08
C PHE A 55 3.20 -47.26 20.46
N VAL A 56 2.89 -46.11 19.86
CA VAL A 56 1.63 -45.39 20.05
C VAL A 56 0.72 -45.63 18.86
N ASN A 57 -0.40 -46.35 19.05
CA ASN A 57 -1.33 -46.62 17.95
C ASN A 57 -2.13 -45.37 17.54
N ASN A 58 -2.58 -44.58 18.53
CA ASN A 58 -3.40 -43.38 18.36
C ASN A 58 -2.67 -42.17 18.98
N PRO A 59 -1.83 -41.46 18.21
CA PRO A 59 -1.08 -40.31 18.71
C PRO A 59 -1.97 -39.08 18.98
N SER A 60 -1.57 -38.26 19.94
CA SER A 60 -2.18 -36.94 20.19
C SER A 60 -1.80 -35.92 19.12
N SER A 61 -2.69 -34.98 18.81
CA SER A 61 -2.46 -33.91 17.80
C SER A 61 -1.40 -32.87 18.15
N THR A 62 -0.90 -32.89 19.37
CA THR A 62 0.02 -31.87 19.91
C THR A 62 1.36 -32.43 20.37
N LYS A 63 1.54 -33.76 20.35
CA LYS A 63 2.71 -34.42 20.97
C LYS A 63 3.68 -35.03 19.96
N GLY A 64 3.29 -35.20 18.70
CA GLY A 64 4.18 -35.74 17.66
C GLY A 64 4.60 -37.20 17.87
N GLU A 65 3.85 -37.99 18.65
CA GLU A 65 4.25 -39.32 19.14
C GLU A 65 4.41 -40.36 18.01
N ARG A 66 3.55 -40.25 16.98
CA ARG A 66 3.57 -41.08 15.77
C ARG A 66 3.02 -40.27 14.61
N TRP A 67 3.66 -40.42 13.46
CA TRP A 67 3.25 -39.79 12.23
C TRP A 67 2.88 -40.85 11.21
N VAL A 68 1.91 -40.54 10.36
CA VAL A 68 1.45 -41.43 9.29
C VAL A 68 1.34 -40.62 7.99
N TRP A 69 1.97 -41.13 6.94
CA TRP A 69 1.71 -40.74 5.57
C TRP A 69 0.64 -41.67 5.03
N TYR A 70 -0.51 -41.12 4.67
CA TYR A 70 -1.60 -41.92 4.10
C TYR A 70 -2.39 -41.09 3.09
N ALA A 71 -3.31 -41.75 2.39
CA ALA A 71 -4.25 -41.08 1.53
C ALA A 71 -5.67 -41.55 1.82
N THR A 72 -6.61 -40.61 1.77
CA THR A 72 -8.04 -40.91 1.69
C THR A 72 -8.74 -39.74 1.01
N GLU A 73 -9.88 -40.00 0.37
CA GLU A 73 -10.68 -38.97 -0.31
C GLU A 73 -9.85 -38.16 -1.32
N LYS A 74 -9.04 -38.85 -2.15
CA LYS A 74 -8.16 -38.24 -3.16
C LYS A 74 -7.10 -37.28 -2.59
N THR A 75 -6.84 -37.30 -1.27
CA THR A 75 -5.94 -36.35 -0.59
C THR A 75 -4.80 -37.13 0.07
N ALA A 76 -3.55 -36.79 -0.25
CA ALA A 76 -2.37 -37.29 0.46
C ALA A 76 -2.10 -36.45 1.72
N ARG A 77 -1.74 -37.09 2.83
CA ARG A 77 -1.76 -36.47 4.16
C ARG A 77 -0.55 -36.86 5.00
N LEU A 78 -0.06 -35.89 5.78
CA LEU A 78 0.82 -36.12 6.92
C LEU A 78 0.03 -35.90 8.22
N TRP A 79 -0.14 -36.97 9.00
CA TRP A 79 -1.04 -36.98 10.15
C TRP A 79 -0.38 -37.43 11.44
N CYS A 80 -0.75 -36.79 12.53
CA CYS A 80 -0.47 -37.17 13.91
C CYS A 80 -1.67 -36.70 14.75
N GLY A 81 -2.67 -37.55 15.00
CA GLY A 81 -3.91 -37.16 15.66
C GLY A 81 -4.86 -36.29 14.80
N VAL A 82 -4.30 -35.38 13.99
CA VAL A 82 -4.97 -34.55 12.97
C VAL A 82 -4.09 -34.41 11.72
N ASP A 83 -4.67 -33.93 10.61
CA ASP A 83 -3.96 -33.65 9.36
C ASP A 83 -3.17 -32.33 9.46
N HIS A 84 -1.84 -32.41 9.42
CA HIS A 84 -0.96 -31.25 9.48
C HIS A 84 -0.57 -30.72 8.08
N ILE A 85 -0.39 -31.63 7.11
CA ILE A 85 -0.17 -31.28 5.72
C ILE A 85 -1.10 -32.10 4.86
N GLN A 86 -1.79 -31.45 3.92
CA GLN A 86 -2.64 -32.11 2.94
C GLN A 86 -2.27 -31.66 1.53
N VAL A 87 -2.18 -32.60 0.61
CA VAL A 87 -1.98 -32.33 -0.82
C VAL A 87 -3.16 -32.92 -1.58
N ARG A 88 -3.88 -32.05 -2.28
CA ARG A 88 -4.99 -32.43 -3.17
C ARG A 88 -4.57 -32.20 -4.61
N PRO A 89 -4.65 -33.22 -5.47
CA PRO A 89 -4.39 -33.05 -6.90
C PRO A 89 -5.45 -32.14 -7.52
N ASN A 90 -5.11 -31.54 -8.65
CA ASN A 90 -6.09 -30.84 -9.49
C ASN A 90 -7.12 -31.87 -9.97
N VAL A 91 -8.41 -31.58 -9.73
CA VAL A 91 -9.52 -32.38 -10.24
C VAL A 91 -10.17 -31.61 -11.39
N ASN A 92 -9.82 -31.99 -12.62
CA ASN A 92 -10.32 -31.37 -13.85
C ASN A 92 -11.86 -31.40 -13.95
N GLU A 93 -12.52 -32.35 -13.27
CA GLU A 93 -13.97 -32.55 -13.31
C GLU A 93 -14.79 -31.42 -12.68
N GLN A 94 -14.18 -30.56 -11.84
CA GLN A 94 -14.85 -29.40 -11.22
C GLN A 94 -14.09 -28.07 -11.38
N ASN A 95 -13.05 -28.02 -12.23
CA ASN A 95 -12.17 -26.85 -12.36
C ASN A 95 -11.60 -26.36 -11.01
N GLN A 96 -11.34 -27.28 -10.07
CA GLN A 96 -10.77 -26.97 -8.77
C GLN A 96 -9.25 -27.13 -8.84
N PRO A 97 -8.45 -26.06 -8.61
CA PRO A 97 -7.00 -26.18 -8.62
C PRO A 97 -6.53 -27.14 -7.53
N GLY A 98 -5.39 -27.81 -7.79
CA GLY A 98 -4.72 -28.57 -6.75
C GLY A 98 -4.32 -27.65 -5.59
N THR A 99 -4.33 -28.19 -4.37
CA THR A 99 -4.03 -27.41 -3.16
C THR A 99 -3.01 -28.10 -2.28
N VAL A 100 -2.19 -27.28 -1.61
CA VAL A 100 -1.37 -27.71 -0.47
C VAL A 100 -1.87 -26.93 0.73
N VAL A 101 -2.30 -27.64 1.76
CA VAL A 101 -2.79 -27.06 3.01
C VAL A 101 -1.81 -27.40 4.12
N ILE A 102 -1.38 -26.37 4.85
CA ILE A 102 -0.58 -26.50 6.07
C ILE A 102 -1.46 -26.04 7.23
N SER A 103 -1.73 -26.93 8.17
CA SER A 103 -2.48 -26.62 9.39
C SER A 103 -1.51 -26.05 10.42
N GLY A 104 -1.47 -24.72 10.55
CA GLY A 104 -0.58 -23.99 11.47
C GLY A 104 0.31 -22.99 10.73
N ASP A 105 1.43 -22.62 11.36
CA ASP A 105 2.37 -21.64 10.80
C ASP A 105 3.31 -22.28 9.79
N LEU A 106 3.55 -21.58 8.66
CA LEU A 106 4.60 -21.92 7.69
C LEU A 106 5.82 -21.03 7.93
N THR A 107 6.89 -21.60 8.48
CA THR A 107 8.21 -20.95 8.55
C THR A 107 9.05 -21.33 7.34
N VAL A 108 9.47 -20.35 6.55
CA VAL A 108 10.36 -20.54 5.39
C VAL A 108 11.74 -19.97 5.73
N GLY A 109 12.79 -20.79 5.66
CA GLY A 109 14.14 -20.37 6.06
C GLY A 109 14.80 -19.33 5.13
N ASN A 110 14.36 -19.26 3.88
CA ASN A 110 14.84 -18.29 2.88
C ASN A 110 13.63 -17.56 2.26
N ASN A 111 13.45 -17.67 0.94
CA ASN A 111 12.42 -16.94 0.21
C ASN A 111 11.19 -17.81 -0.04
N LEU A 112 9.99 -17.25 0.21
CA LEU A 112 8.74 -17.76 -0.32
C LEU A 112 8.44 -17.05 -1.65
N THR A 113 8.50 -17.79 -2.76
CA THR A 113 8.09 -17.28 -4.08
C THR A 113 6.68 -17.77 -4.39
N VAL A 114 5.76 -16.85 -4.67
CA VAL A 114 4.39 -17.17 -5.09
C VAL A 114 4.21 -16.79 -6.56
N ASN A 115 4.18 -17.78 -7.44
CA ASN A 115 3.86 -17.61 -8.85
C ASN A 115 2.34 -17.65 -9.05
N GLY A 116 1.66 -16.59 -8.62
CA GLY A 116 0.20 -16.47 -8.63
C GLY A 116 -0.30 -15.35 -7.71
N GLU A 117 -1.58 -15.40 -7.37
CA GLU A 117 -2.22 -14.44 -6.47
C GLU A 117 -2.28 -14.98 -5.03
N ILE A 118 -2.00 -14.13 -4.04
CA ILE A 118 -2.26 -14.43 -2.63
C ILE A 118 -3.68 -13.93 -2.30
N GLN A 119 -4.63 -14.84 -2.18
CA GLN A 119 -6.02 -14.53 -1.84
C GLN A 119 -6.19 -14.53 -0.31
N GLY A 120 -6.16 -13.36 0.33
CA GLY A 120 -6.31 -13.20 1.78
C GLY A 120 -5.65 -11.94 2.36
N GLU A 121 -5.52 -11.88 3.69
CA GLU A 121 -4.72 -10.85 4.37
C GLU A 121 -3.24 -11.26 4.34
N LEU A 122 -2.41 -10.48 3.64
CA LEU A 122 -0.95 -10.59 3.76
C LEU A 122 -0.49 -9.73 4.94
N ARG A 123 -0.27 -10.35 6.09
CA ARG A 123 0.20 -9.67 7.31
C ARG A 123 1.67 -9.96 7.54
N PHE A 124 2.50 -8.92 7.56
CA PHE A 124 3.92 -9.02 7.91
C PHE A 124 4.08 -8.77 9.43
N LEU A 125 4.16 -9.83 10.24
CA LEU A 125 4.51 -9.72 11.65
C LEU A 125 6.03 -9.78 11.79
N THR A 126 6.70 -8.63 11.79
CA THR A 126 8.12 -8.56 12.13
C THR A 126 8.26 -8.47 13.64
N GLY A 127 8.77 -9.52 14.28
CA GLY A 127 9.27 -9.46 15.66
C GLY A 127 10.56 -8.65 15.70
N VAL A 128 10.44 -7.34 15.90
CA VAL A 128 11.45 -6.37 16.34
C VAL A 128 12.93 -6.75 16.07
N SER A 129 13.39 -6.46 14.86
CA SER A 129 14.77 -6.07 14.55
C SER A 129 14.72 -5.52 13.14
N ASP A 130 15.03 -4.24 12.95
CA ASP A 130 15.04 -3.55 11.64
C ASP A 130 16.09 -4.11 10.66
N LYS A 131 16.66 -5.28 10.97
CA LYS A 131 17.77 -5.94 10.31
C LYS A 131 17.55 -7.45 10.26
N ALA A 132 17.70 -8.04 9.09
CA ALA A 132 17.93 -9.47 8.93
C ALA A 132 19.24 -9.89 9.65
N PRO A 133 19.47 -11.19 9.92
CA PRO A 133 20.67 -11.68 10.62
C PRO A 133 22.02 -11.28 9.99
N ASP A 134 22.01 -10.85 8.73
CA ASP A 134 23.16 -10.36 7.97
C ASP A 134 23.31 -8.83 7.97
N GLY A 135 22.45 -8.09 8.66
CA GLY A 135 22.46 -6.63 8.72
C GLY A 135 21.76 -5.93 7.54
N SER A 136 21.07 -6.66 6.67
CA SER A 136 20.26 -6.07 5.59
C SER A 136 18.87 -5.63 6.09
N ASP A 137 18.32 -4.57 5.51
CA ASP A 137 16.98 -4.08 5.87
C ASP A 137 15.89 -5.08 5.49
N ILE A 138 14.83 -5.16 6.28
CA ILE A 138 13.63 -5.94 5.92
C ILE A 138 12.91 -5.20 4.78
N ARG A 139 13.04 -5.73 3.55
CA ARG A 139 12.47 -5.15 2.33
C ARG A 139 11.12 -5.78 2.01
N LEU A 140 10.03 -5.02 2.22
CA LEU A 140 8.64 -5.44 1.94
C LEU A 140 8.29 -5.56 0.45
N ALA A 141 9.15 -5.06 -0.43
CA ALA A 141 9.10 -5.32 -1.87
C ALA A 141 10.50 -5.10 -2.48
N THR A 142 11.10 -6.15 -3.07
CA THR A 142 12.13 -5.94 -4.09
C THR A 142 11.40 -5.66 -5.39
N MET A 143 11.42 -4.41 -5.83
CA MET A 143 10.83 -4.02 -7.09
C MET A 143 11.93 -3.95 -8.14
N VAL A 144 11.76 -4.72 -9.21
CA VAL A 144 12.63 -4.65 -10.41
C VAL A 144 12.24 -3.46 -11.31
N ALA A 145 11.21 -2.70 -10.93
CA ALA A 145 10.76 -1.48 -11.59
C ALA A 145 10.32 -0.43 -10.57
N ASP A 146 10.59 0.84 -10.86
CA ASP A 146 10.68 2.00 -9.94
C ASP A 146 9.38 2.44 -9.23
N THR A 147 8.38 1.58 -9.00
CA THR A 147 7.10 2.03 -8.44
C THR A 147 6.33 0.96 -7.68
N LEU A 148 6.10 1.16 -6.38
CA LEU A 148 5.14 0.37 -5.59
C LEU A 148 3.71 0.76 -5.97
N SER A 149 3.08 -0.05 -6.82
CA SER A 149 1.68 0.11 -7.19
C SER A 149 0.78 -0.63 -6.20
N VAL A 150 0.02 0.12 -5.40
CA VAL A 150 -1.09 -0.41 -4.60
C VAL A 150 -2.39 -0.03 -5.30
N SER A 151 -2.94 -0.93 -6.11
CA SER A 151 -4.17 -0.73 -6.88
C SER A 151 -5.34 -1.56 -6.32
N ASN A 152 -6.51 -0.95 -6.17
CA ASN A 152 -7.76 -1.65 -5.91
C ASN A 152 -8.62 -1.66 -7.19
N SER A 153 -8.83 -2.83 -7.78
CA SER A 153 -9.50 -3.02 -9.08
C SER A 153 -10.98 -3.41 -8.97
N GLY A 154 -11.59 -3.37 -7.78
CA GLY A 154 -13.01 -3.67 -7.58
C GLY A 154 -13.95 -2.50 -7.90
N SER A 155 -15.19 -2.79 -8.31
CA SER A 155 -16.29 -1.81 -8.31
C SER A 155 -16.74 -1.55 -6.87
N LEU A 156 -16.46 -0.35 -6.35
CA LEU A 156 -16.55 -0.04 -4.92
C LEU A 156 -17.69 0.94 -4.65
N SER A 157 -18.73 0.46 -3.98
CA SER A 157 -20.00 1.18 -3.72
C SER A 157 -19.96 2.13 -2.50
N ARG A 158 -18.80 2.37 -1.88
CA ARG A 158 -18.66 3.29 -0.75
C ARG A 158 -17.31 3.99 -0.72
N ARG A 159 -17.33 5.32 -0.54
CA ARG A 159 -16.13 6.18 -0.42
C ARG A 159 -15.23 5.65 0.70
N ARG A 160 -14.04 5.16 0.34
CA ARG A 160 -12.93 4.97 1.28
C ARG A 160 -11.67 5.61 0.71
N HIS A 161 -10.87 6.17 1.60
CA HIS A 161 -9.61 6.83 1.29
C HIS A 161 -8.47 5.81 1.31
N PHE A 162 -7.46 6.02 0.47
CA PHE A 162 -6.13 5.45 0.70
C PHE A 162 -5.50 6.23 1.85
N ALA A 163 -5.39 5.62 3.03
CA ALA A 163 -4.82 6.25 4.22
C ALA A 163 -3.39 5.74 4.42
N LEU A 164 -2.42 6.64 4.31
CA LEU A 164 -1.08 6.43 4.85
C LEU A 164 -1.12 6.89 6.32
N HIS A 165 -1.15 5.95 7.26
CA HIS A 165 -1.04 6.23 8.69
C HIS A 165 0.34 5.75 9.14
N SER A 166 1.22 6.69 9.46
CA SER A 166 2.54 6.39 9.97
C SER A 166 2.87 7.43 11.04
N ASP A 167 3.16 6.97 12.25
CA ASP A 167 3.97 7.71 13.20
C ASP A 167 5.40 7.73 12.64
N ILE A 168 5.67 8.61 11.67
CA ILE A 168 7.04 8.81 11.18
C ILE A 168 7.73 9.69 12.21
N ASP A 169 8.27 9.07 13.25
CA ASP A 169 9.19 9.72 14.17
C ASP A 169 10.48 10.03 13.39
N ILE A 170 10.66 11.30 13.00
CA ILE A 170 11.85 11.77 12.30
C ILE A 170 12.72 12.49 13.33
N PRO A 171 13.86 11.90 13.75
CA PRO A 171 14.83 12.62 14.55
C PRO A 171 15.24 13.90 13.79
N ASN A 172 15.07 15.07 14.42
CA ASN A 172 15.46 16.41 13.93
C ASN A 172 14.39 17.29 13.24
N ASN A 173 13.10 17.17 13.59
CA ASN A 173 12.11 18.25 13.35
C ASN A 173 11.89 18.67 11.89
N LYS A 174 11.98 17.73 10.94
CA LYS A 174 11.53 17.94 9.56
C LYS A 174 10.46 16.91 9.22
N GLU A 175 9.22 17.17 9.63
CA GLU A 175 8.05 16.43 9.15
C GLU A 175 7.96 16.56 7.63
N LEU A 176 8.08 15.44 6.90
CA LEU A 176 8.07 15.41 5.44
C LEU A 176 7.28 14.18 4.98
N LEU A 177 5.95 14.33 4.90
CA LEU A 177 5.17 13.50 3.98
C LEU A 177 5.50 13.98 2.56
N VAL A 178 6.46 13.32 1.93
CA VAL A 178 6.85 13.61 0.54
C VAL A 178 6.10 12.66 -0.38
N ILE A 179 5.01 13.16 -0.97
CA ILE A 179 4.35 12.49 -2.09
C ILE A 179 4.96 13.05 -3.38
N ASN A 180 5.57 12.18 -4.19
CA ASN A 180 6.10 12.48 -5.52
C ASN A 180 7.36 13.39 -5.59
N TYR A 181 8.47 12.96 -4.98
CA TYR A 181 9.74 13.71 -5.04
C TYR A 181 10.45 13.68 -6.40
N GLN A 182 10.17 12.71 -7.28
CA GLN A 182 10.98 12.50 -8.49
C GLN A 182 10.18 12.15 -9.78
N GLY A 183 8.92 12.56 -9.87
CA GLY A 183 8.12 12.45 -11.11
C GLY A 183 8.09 13.74 -11.96
N ASN A 184 7.13 13.82 -12.89
CA ASN A 184 6.88 15.00 -13.76
C ASN A 184 6.61 16.31 -13.01
N TYR A 185 6.38 16.25 -11.70
CA TYR A 185 6.24 17.38 -10.79
C TYR A 185 7.42 17.38 -9.82
N LYS A 186 8.62 17.76 -10.29
CA LYS A 186 9.83 17.81 -9.46
C LYS A 186 9.54 18.61 -8.18
N SER A 187 9.69 17.96 -7.02
CA SER A 187 9.54 18.57 -5.69
C SER A 187 8.13 19.03 -5.29
N GLY A 188 7.04 18.45 -5.83
CA GLY A 188 5.69 18.89 -5.50
C GLY A 188 4.59 17.83 -5.54
N VAL A 189 3.45 18.15 -4.92
CA VAL A 189 2.23 17.34 -4.93
C VAL A 189 1.23 17.98 -5.92
N LYS A 190 0.84 17.24 -6.97
CA LYS A 190 -0.36 17.60 -7.75
C LYS A 190 -1.58 17.00 -7.08
N ILE A 191 -2.53 17.85 -6.72
CA ILE A 191 -3.83 17.43 -6.16
C ILE A 191 -4.89 17.76 -7.21
N GLU A 192 -5.44 16.72 -7.84
CA GLU A 192 -6.61 16.85 -8.71
C GLU A 192 -7.88 16.83 -7.84
N GLY A 193 -8.24 17.99 -7.29
CA GLY A 193 -9.43 18.13 -6.45
C GLY A 193 -9.32 19.25 -5.41
N ASN A 194 -10.18 19.17 -4.39
CA ASN A 194 -10.22 20.14 -3.31
C ASN A 194 -9.14 19.84 -2.26
N VAL A 195 -8.57 20.90 -1.69
CA VAL A 195 -7.68 20.83 -0.52
C VAL A 195 -8.38 21.52 0.64
N GLN A 196 -8.56 20.81 1.76
CA GLN A 196 -9.06 21.38 3.02
C GLN A 196 -7.92 21.41 4.03
N VAL A 197 -7.59 22.60 4.53
CA VAL A 197 -6.52 22.81 5.52
C VAL A 197 -7.16 23.37 6.79
N THR A 198 -7.03 22.66 7.91
CA THR A 198 -7.48 23.14 9.23
C THR A 198 -6.44 24.03 9.91
N GLY A 199 -5.16 23.85 9.56
CA GLY A 199 -4.05 24.70 9.98
C GLY A 199 -3.69 25.76 8.92
N THR A 200 -2.40 26.02 8.75
CA THR A 200 -1.89 27.05 7.82
C THR A 200 -1.36 26.44 6.53
N LEU A 201 -1.68 27.06 5.40
CA LEU A 201 -0.97 26.84 4.13
C LEU A 201 0.11 27.93 3.98
N THR A 202 1.39 27.56 4.12
CA THR A 202 2.52 28.50 4.01
C THR A 202 3.28 28.29 2.70
N GLN A 203 3.65 29.39 2.04
CA GLN A 203 4.52 29.38 0.86
C GLN A 203 5.91 29.90 1.26
N ALA A 204 6.97 29.19 0.89
CA ALA A 204 8.33 29.64 1.13
C ALA A 204 8.61 30.91 0.32
N SER A 205 8.91 32.02 1.01
CA SER A 205 9.22 33.30 0.39
C SER A 205 10.35 33.98 1.16
N SER A 206 11.59 33.61 0.85
CA SER A 206 12.80 34.16 1.43
C SER A 206 13.66 34.82 0.36
N ILE A 207 14.38 35.90 0.70
CA ILE A 207 15.36 36.52 -0.19
C ILE A 207 16.45 35.52 -0.60
N ALA A 208 16.79 34.56 0.27
CA ALA A 208 17.77 33.50 -0.03
C ALA A 208 17.26 32.50 -1.09
N LEU A 209 15.96 32.51 -1.40
CA LEU A 209 15.31 31.64 -2.38
C LEU A 209 14.92 32.39 -3.66
N LYS A 210 15.24 33.69 -3.77
CA LYS A 210 14.82 34.56 -4.88
C LYS A 210 16.03 35.27 -5.48
N GLU A 211 15.96 35.55 -6.77
CA GLU A 211 16.94 36.32 -7.54
C GLU A 211 16.23 37.35 -8.43
N ASN A 212 16.98 38.30 -9.00
CA ASN A 212 16.44 39.34 -9.90
C ASN A 212 15.26 40.15 -9.31
N ILE A 213 15.35 40.50 -8.02
CA ILE A 213 14.28 41.22 -7.30
C ILE A 213 14.27 42.69 -7.74
N ALA A 214 13.16 43.13 -8.32
CA ALA A 214 12.89 44.51 -8.70
C ALA A 214 11.60 45.02 -8.05
N GLU A 215 11.47 46.34 -7.92
CA GLU A 215 10.23 46.97 -7.43
C GLU A 215 9.13 46.90 -8.49
N LEU A 216 7.91 46.53 -8.08
CA LEU A 216 6.71 46.69 -8.91
C LEU A 216 6.28 48.16 -8.87
N SER A 217 6.29 48.85 -10.01
CA SER A 217 5.92 50.27 -10.07
C SER A 217 4.42 50.50 -9.85
N GLY A 218 4.07 51.71 -9.38
CA GLY A 218 2.67 52.11 -9.22
C GLY A 218 1.90 52.06 -10.54
N GLN A 219 2.52 52.50 -11.64
CA GLN A 219 1.91 52.47 -12.97
C GLN A 219 1.62 51.05 -13.45
N GLU A 220 2.56 50.11 -13.27
CA GLU A 220 2.36 48.69 -13.63
C GLU A 220 1.23 48.07 -12.80
N ALA A 221 1.22 48.33 -11.49
CA ALA A 221 0.19 47.83 -10.60
C ALA A 221 -1.21 48.39 -10.96
N MET A 222 -1.30 49.69 -11.23
CA MET A 222 -2.56 50.34 -11.61
C MET A 222 -3.07 49.88 -12.97
N THR A 223 -2.17 49.73 -13.96
CA THR A 223 -2.52 49.19 -15.29
C THR A 223 -3.01 47.76 -15.18
N THR A 224 -2.34 46.94 -14.37
CA THR A 224 -2.76 45.56 -14.13
C THR A 224 -4.12 45.51 -13.45
N LEU A 225 -4.33 46.32 -12.40
CA LEU A 225 -5.60 46.38 -11.68
C LEU A 225 -6.77 46.76 -12.60
N GLN A 226 -6.56 47.71 -13.53
CA GLN A 226 -7.58 48.10 -14.50
C GLN A 226 -7.96 46.95 -15.46
N GLY A 227 -7.02 46.05 -15.75
CA GLY A 227 -7.27 44.86 -16.56
C GLY A 227 -7.89 43.68 -15.80
N LEU A 228 -8.05 43.77 -14.46
CA LEU A 228 -8.68 42.71 -13.67
C LEU A 228 -10.20 42.80 -13.72
N ASN A 229 -10.83 41.97 -14.54
CA ASN A 229 -12.28 41.87 -14.63
C ASN A 229 -12.82 40.73 -13.72
N ALA A 230 -13.50 41.09 -12.63
CA ALA A 230 -14.12 40.11 -11.75
C ALA A 230 -15.44 39.58 -12.34
N VAL A 231 -15.58 38.26 -12.39
CA VAL A 231 -16.76 37.59 -12.95
C VAL A 231 -17.45 36.67 -11.95
N LYS A 232 -18.71 36.34 -12.23
CA LYS A 232 -19.47 35.29 -11.55
C LYS A 232 -19.50 34.06 -12.45
N TYR A 233 -19.23 32.88 -11.90
CA TYR A 233 -19.18 31.64 -12.68
C TYR A 233 -19.62 30.43 -11.84
N ASN A 234 -19.84 29.30 -12.51
CA ASN A 234 -19.98 27.99 -11.88
C ASN A 234 -19.07 26.98 -12.60
N TYR A 235 -18.66 25.92 -11.92
CA TYR A 235 -17.85 24.87 -12.54
C TYR A 235 -18.70 23.94 -13.40
N LYS A 236 -18.19 23.58 -14.58
CA LYS A 236 -18.86 22.63 -15.49
C LYS A 236 -19.11 21.27 -14.81
N ALA A 237 -18.12 20.79 -14.05
CA ALA A 237 -18.16 19.51 -13.33
C ALA A 237 -18.99 19.54 -12.04
N ASP A 238 -19.31 20.72 -11.51
CA ASP A 238 -20.16 20.82 -10.33
C ASP A 238 -21.64 20.60 -10.73
N GLN A 239 -22.25 19.58 -10.15
CA GLN A 239 -23.66 19.24 -10.35
C GLN A 239 -24.59 20.19 -9.62
N GLN A 240 -24.16 20.77 -8.49
CA GLN A 240 -24.97 21.70 -7.69
C GLN A 240 -25.00 23.11 -8.30
N LYS A 241 -24.12 23.38 -9.28
CA LYS A 241 -23.98 24.68 -9.94
C LYS A 241 -23.83 25.82 -8.95
N GLU A 242 -23.01 25.60 -7.92
CA GLU A 242 -22.71 26.61 -6.92
C GLU A 242 -22.05 27.82 -7.59
N GLN A 243 -22.67 29.00 -7.39
CA GLN A 243 -22.16 30.24 -7.95
C GLN A 243 -20.95 30.73 -7.16
N ARG A 244 -19.88 31.06 -7.87
CA ARG A 244 -18.62 31.56 -7.33
C ARG A 244 -18.25 32.88 -7.99
N ILE A 245 -17.35 33.62 -7.33
CA ILE A 245 -16.72 34.83 -7.87
C ILE A 245 -15.23 34.59 -8.09
N GLY A 246 -14.65 35.25 -9.07
CA GLY A 246 -13.22 35.15 -9.34
C GLY A 246 -12.85 35.79 -10.68
N PHE A 247 -11.77 35.30 -11.26
CA PHE A 247 -11.20 35.78 -12.52
C PHE A 247 -11.02 34.62 -13.50
N ILE A 248 -11.03 34.93 -14.79
CA ILE A 248 -10.71 33.98 -15.87
C ILE A 248 -9.22 34.12 -16.19
N ALA A 249 -8.45 33.04 -16.06
CA ALA A 249 -6.99 33.07 -16.19
C ALA A 249 -6.53 33.52 -17.58
N GLU A 250 -7.32 33.23 -18.60
CA GLU A 250 -7.09 33.62 -19.98
C GLU A 250 -7.31 35.12 -20.24
N GLU A 251 -8.07 35.80 -19.38
CA GLU A 251 -8.49 37.20 -19.58
C GLU A 251 -7.70 38.19 -18.72
N VAL A 252 -6.96 37.73 -17.71
CA VAL A 252 -6.17 38.63 -16.85
C VAL A 252 -4.88 39.12 -17.54
N PRO A 253 -4.29 40.24 -17.07
CA PRO A 253 -2.99 40.71 -17.57
C PRO A 253 -1.84 39.73 -17.26
N ASP A 254 -0.78 39.80 -18.07
CA ASP A 254 0.37 38.88 -17.98
C ASP A 254 1.03 38.83 -16.61
N LEU A 255 1.02 39.94 -15.86
CA LEU A 255 1.67 40.04 -14.55
C LEU A 255 1.08 39.06 -13.50
N VAL A 256 -0.17 38.64 -13.67
CA VAL A 256 -0.88 37.74 -12.73
C VAL A 256 -1.32 36.43 -13.37
N ALA A 257 -1.07 36.25 -14.66
CA ALA A 257 -1.37 35.03 -15.38
C ALA A 257 -0.22 34.04 -15.24
N ASN A 258 -0.52 32.75 -15.03
CA ASN A 258 0.51 31.74 -15.20
C ASN A 258 0.89 31.58 -16.68
N SER A 259 2.01 30.90 -16.96
CA SER A 259 2.51 30.68 -18.32
C SER A 259 1.52 29.98 -19.25
N GLU A 260 0.66 29.13 -18.71
CA GLU A 260 -0.36 28.37 -19.45
C GLU A 260 -1.69 29.13 -19.58
N ARG A 261 -1.83 30.28 -18.88
CA ARG A 261 -3.06 31.09 -18.77
C ARG A 261 -4.30 30.30 -18.34
N ASP A 262 -4.14 29.25 -17.54
CA ASP A 262 -5.21 28.36 -17.09
C ASP A 262 -5.36 28.29 -15.56
N ARG A 263 -4.44 28.93 -14.82
CA ARG A 263 -4.41 28.94 -13.34
C ARG A 263 -3.93 30.29 -12.82
N LEU A 264 -4.38 30.66 -11.64
CA LEU A 264 -4.02 31.93 -10.98
C LEU A 264 -3.37 31.69 -9.62
N SER A 265 -2.36 32.49 -9.32
CA SER A 265 -1.74 32.58 -8.00
C SER A 265 -2.48 33.64 -7.17
N PRO A 266 -3.09 33.28 -6.03
CA PRO A 266 -3.66 34.27 -5.13
C PRO A 266 -2.61 35.29 -4.63
N MET A 267 -1.36 34.85 -4.46
CA MET A 267 -0.27 35.73 -4.00
C MET A 267 0.06 36.83 -5.01
N ASP A 268 0.00 36.53 -6.31
CA ASP A 268 0.34 37.50 -7.37
C ASP A 268 -0.73 38.59 -7.43
N LEU A 269 -2.01 38.19 -7.35
CA LEU A 269 -3.13 39.13 -7.24
C LEU A 269 -3.03 40.02 -6.00
N ILE A 270 -2.70 39.45 -4.83
CA ILE A 270 -2.53 40.21 -3.58
C ILE A 270 -1.39 41.23 -3.70
N ALA A 271 -0.27 40.87 -4.34
CA ALA A 271 0.86 41.77 -4.53
C ALA A 271 0.47 42.99 -5.39
N VAL A 272 -0.21 42.76 -6.52
CA VAL A 272 -0.71 43.83 -7.40
C VAL A 272 -1.72 44.73 -6.67
N LEU A 273 -2.70 44.12 -6.00
CA LEU A 273 -3.70 44.87 -5.23
C LEU A 273 -3.06 45.73 -4.14
N THR A 274 -2.06 45.20 -3.45
CA THR A 274 -1.34 45.93 -2.40
C THR A 274 -0.63 47.15 -2.97
N LYS A 275 0.13 47.00 -4.06
CA LYS A 275 0.85 48.13 -4.68
C LYS A 275 -0.12 49.16 -5.28
N ALA A 276 -1.19 48.71 -5.93
CA ALA A 276 -2.20 49.61 -6.48
C ALA A 276 -2.91 50.43 -5.37
N LEU A 277 -3.23 49.82 -4.23
CA LEU A 277 -3.79 50.53 -3.08
C LEU A 277 -2.80 51.54 -2.48
N GLN A 278 -1.50 51.21 -2.43
CA GLN A 278 -0.47 52.15 -2.01
C GLN A 278 -0.40 53.37 -2.95
N GLU A 279 -0.46 53.15 -4.25
CA GLU A 279 -0.44 54.24 -5.26
C GLU A 279 -1.70 55.13 -5.16
N GLN A 280 -2.87 54.51 -5.00
CA GLN A 280 -4.12 55.24 -4.78
C GLN A 280 -4.07 56.07 -3.49
N GLN A 281 -3.46 55.56 -2.42
CA GLN A 281 -3.32 56.28 -1.15
C GLN A 281 -2.45 57.54 -1.30
N ILE A 282 -1.40 57.48 -2.11
CA ILE A 282 -0.57 58.66 -2.45
C ILE A 282 -1.43 59.71 -3.16
N THR A 283 -2.14 59.30 -4.21
CA THR A 283 -3.00 60.20 -4.99
C THR A 283 -4.08 60.86 -4.12
N ILE A 284 -4.72 60.10 -3.22
CA ILE A 284 -5.72 60.64 -2.29
C ILE A 284 -5.10 61.69 -1.36
N SER A 285 -3.90 61.44 -0.83
CA SER A 285 -3.21 62.39 0.04
C SER A 285 -2.86 63.69 -0.69
N GLU A 286 -2.41 63.61 -1.94
CA GLU A 286 -2.12 64.78 -2.78
C GLU A 286 -3.39 65.60 -3.07
N LEU A 287 -4.48 64.94 -3.48
CA LEU A 287 -5.76 65.60 -3.73
C LEU A 287 -6.33 66.29 -2.48
N VAL A 288 -6.18 65.68 -1.30
CA VAL A 288 -6.60 66.29 -0.03
C VAL A 288 -5.76 67.53 0.29
N ALA A 289 -4.45 67.49 0.05
CA ALA A 289 -3.58 68.64 0.25
C ALA A 289 -3.96 69.80 -0.68
N GLU A 290 -4.17 69.54 -1.97
CA GLU A 290 -4.58 70.54 -2.95
C GLU A 290 -5.93 71.16 -2.60
N MET A 291 -6.92 70.35 -2.20
CA MET A 291 -8.23 70.84 -1.76
C MET A 291 -8.10 71.79 -0.57
N ASN A 292 -7.21 71.51 0.38
CA ASN A 292 -7.00 72.38 1.54
C ASN A 292 -6.37 73.72 1.15
N THR A 293 -5.40 73.71 0.23
CA THR A 293 -4.81 74.93 -0.32
C THR A 293 -5.85 75.78 -1.06
N LEU A 294 -6.67 75.15 -1.91
CA LEU A 294 -7.73 75.85 -2.65
C LEU A 294 -8.80 76.44 -1.71
N LYS A 295 -9.18 75.72 -0.64
CA LYS A 295 -10.10 76.25 0.38
C LYS A 295 -9.55 77.48 1.09
N GLN A 296 -8.26 77.50 1.41
CA GLN A 296 -7.61 78.68 2.01
C GLN A 296 -7.58 79.87 1.05
N GLN A 297 -7.29 79.64 -0.24
CA GLN A 297 -7.29 80.69 -1.26
C GLN A 297 -8.68 81.29 -1.49
N ASN A 298 -9.73 80.46 -1.55
CA ASN A 298 -11.10 80.95 -1.71
C ASN A 298 -11.63 81.69 -0.47
N GLY A 299 -11.23 81.28 0.74
CA GLY A 299 -11.57 82.02 1.97
C GLY A 299 -10.93 83.41 2.03
N ALA A 300 -9.72 83.56 1.50
CA ALA A 300 -9.01 84.84 1.42
C ALA A 300 -9.59 85.82 0.39
N HIS A 301 -10.35 85.34 -0.61
CA HIS A 301 -11.00 86.17 -1.62
C HIS A 301 -12.45 86.58 -1.27
N GLN A 302 -13.07 85.94 -0.27
CA GLN A 302 -14.40 86.30 0.24
C GLN A 302 -14.34 87.19 1.50
N SER A 303 -13.13 87.54 1.95
CA SER A 303 -12.84 88.46 3.06
C SER A 303 -12.51 89.85 2.52
#